data_AF-A0A3M1CXG0-F1
#
_entry.id   AF-A0A3M1CXG0-F1
#
_cell.length_a   1.000
_cell.length_b   1.000
_cell.length_c   1.000
_cell.angle_alpha   90.00
_cell.angle_beta   90.00
_cell.angle_gamma   90.00
#
_symmetry.space_group_name_H-M   'P 1'
#
loop_
_entity.id
_entity.type
_entity.pdbx_description
1 polymer ?
#
loop_
_entity_poly.entity_id
_entity_poly.type
_entity_poly.pdbx_seq_one_letter_code
_entity_poly.pdbx_strand_id
1 'polypeptide(L)' 'AQTPQVFACDLIKQAHEQADPSTPATDDAALVERLGRPVRIVIPNRPNPKVTVPDDLRVVALLLEEEAHA' A
#
# COMPACT_ATOMS: atom_id res chain seq x y z
N ALA A 1 -3.89 0.58 3.81
CA ALA A 1 -2.92 -0.51 3.68
C ALA A 1 -1.49 0.03 3.63
N GLN A 2 -0.48 -0.85 3.64
CA GLN A 2 0.91 -0.51 3.32
C GLN A 2 1.23 -0.83 1.85
N THR A 3 2.36 -0.33 1.36
CA THR A 3 2.95 -0.64 0.05
C THR A 3 4.34 -1.26 0.24
N PRO A 4 4.90 -1.99 -0.74
CA PRO A 4 4.36 -2.28 -2.07
C PRO A 4 3.13 -3.19 -2.03
N GLN A 5 2.22 -2.99 -2.99
CA GLN A 5 1.13 -3.92 -3.32
C GLN A 5 1.44 -4.54 -4.68
N VAL A 6 1.30 -5.86 -4.81
CA VAL A 6 1.73 -6.59 -6.01
C VAL A 6 0.55 -7.38 -6.57
N PHE A 7 0.27 -7.16 -7.85
CA PHE A 7 -0.79 -7.82 -8.59
C PHE A 7 -0.30 -8.23 -9.98
N ALA A 8 -0.97 -9.21 -10.59
CA ALA A 8 -0.78 -9.49 -12.01
C ALA A 8 -1.18 -8.26 -12.83
N CYS A 9 -0.37 -7.91 -13.84
CA CYS A 9 -0.54 -6.70 -14.64
C CYS A 9 -1.95 -6.60 -15.25
N ASP A 10 -2.44 -7.69 -15.85
CA ASP A 10 -3.76 -7.70 -16.49
C ASP A 10 -4.90 -7.55 -15.47
N LEU A 11 -4.73 -8.14 -14.28
CA LEU A 11 -5.73 -8.04 -13.20
C LEU A 11 -5.84 -6.61 -12.68
N ILE A 12 -4.72 -5.94 -12.41
CA ILE A 12 -4.77 -4.58 -11.86
C ILE A 12 -5.29 -3.59 -12.90
N LYS A 13 -4.93 -3.75 -14.17
CA LYS A 13 -5.51 -2.95 -15.27
C LYS A 13 -7.02 -3.09 -15.34
N GLN A 14 -7.52 -4.32 -15.34
CA GLN A 14 -8.96 -4.58 -15.32
C GLN A 14 -9.64 -3.92 -14.10
N ALA A 15 -9.01 -3.96 -12.92
CA ALA A 15 -9.57 -3.38 -11.70
C ALA A 15 -9.68 -1.85 -11.79
N HIS A 16 -8.69 -1.19 -12.40
CA HIS A 16 -8.73 0.24 -12.68
C HIS A 16 -9.75 0.61 -13.77
N GLU A 17 -9.87 -0.20 -14.83
CA GLU A 17 -10.84 0.02 -15.92
C GLU A 17 -12.30 -0.07 -15.45
N GLN A 18 -12.58 -0.92 -14.46
CA GLN A 18 -13.91 -1.10 -13.89
C GLN A 18 -14.17 -0.25 -12.64
N ALA A 19 -13.22 0.63 -12.28
CA ALA A 19 -13.35 1.48 -11.11
C ALA A 19 -14.48 2.50 -11.30
N ASP A 20 -15.43 2.52 -10.36
CA ASP A 20 -16.49 3.52 -10.32
C ASP A 20 -15.94 4.86 -9.77
N PRO A 21 -15.95 5.95 -10.55
CA PRO A 21 -15.47 7.25 -10.10
C PRO A 21 -16.24 7.83 -8.91
N SER A 22 -17.49 7.40 -8.70
CA SER A 22 -18.33 7.85 -7.59
C SER A 22 -17.91 7.23 -6.24
N THR A 23 -17.16 6.14 -6.28
CA THR A 23 -16.64 5.45 -5.09
C THR A 23 -15.12 5.27 -5.20
N PRO A 24 -14.31 6.32 -5.01
CA PRO A 24 -12.85 6.21 -5.15
C PRO A 24 -12.26 5.11 -4.25
N ALA A 25 -11.31 4.34 -4.78
CA ALA A 25 -10.50 3.42 -3.98
C ALA A 25 -9.28 4.16 -3.40
N THR A 26 -8.86 3.77 -2.21
CA THR A 26 -7.71 4.39 -1.51
C THR A 26 -6.39 3.64 -1.75
N ASP A 27 -6.46 2.41 -2.25
CA ASP A 27 -5.33 1.57 -2.64
C ASP A 27 -5.72 0.57 -3.73
N ASP A 28 -4.73 -0.12 -4.32
CA ASP A 28 -4.95 -1.08 -5.41
C ASP A 28 -5.64 -2.36 -4.93
N ALA A 29 -5.42 -2.75 -3.68
CA ALA A 29 -6.10 -3.89 -3.06
C ALA A 29 -7.63 -3.71 -3.05
N ALA A 30 -8.10 -2.53 -2.65
CA ALA A 30 -9.53 -2.21 -2.64
C ALA A 30 -10.16 -2.31 -4.05
N LEU A 31 -9.43 -1.94 -5.12
CA LEU A 31 -9.91 -2.13 -6.49
C LEU A 31 -10.05 -3.61 -6.85
N VAL A 32 -9.05 -4.41 -6.50
CA VAL A 32 -9.04 -5.85 -6.77
C VAL A 32 -10.12 -6.60 -5.98
N GLU A 33 -10.36 -6.21 -4.72
CA GLU A 33 -11.44 -6.76 -3.89
C GLU A 33 -12.83 -6.48 -4.49
N ARG A 34 -13.05 -5.30 -5.07
CA ARG A 34 -14.31 -4.95 -5.75
C ARG A 34 -14.59 -5.79 -6.99
N LEU A 35 -13.55 -6.31 -7.65
CA LEU A 35 -13.69 -7.32 -8.70
C LEU A 35 -14.08 -8.72 -8.15
N GLY A 36 -14.29 -8.87 -6.85
CA GLY A 36 -14.55 -10.15 -6.20
C GLY A 36 -13.33 -11.06 -6.12
N ARG A 37 -12.12 -10.51 -6.28
CA ARG A 37 -10.86 -11.27 -6.26
C ARG A 37 -10.26 -11.25 -4.85
N PRO A 38 -9.76 -12.39 -4.36
CA PRO A 38 -9.16 -12.43 -3.03
C PRO A 38 -7.82 -11.70 -3.00
N VAL A 39 -7.58 -10.94 -1.93
CA VAL A 39 -6.30 -10.32 -1.62
C VAL A 39 -5.69 -11.01 -0.41
N ARG A 40 -4.38 -11.29 -0.48
CA ARG A 40 -3.62 -11.87 0.63
C ARG A 40 -2.78 -10.79 1.30
N ILE A 41 -2.87 -10.70 2.62
CA ILE A 41 -1.98 -9.86 3.43
C ILE A 41 -0.69 -10.61 3.74
N VAL A 42 0.45 -9.95 3.49
CA VAL A 42 1.78 -10.39 3.92
C VAL A 42 2.18 -9.50 5.09
N ILE A 43 2.51 -10.13 6.23
CA ILE A 43 2.91 -9.39 7.42
C ILE A 43 4.32 -8.82 7.20
N PRO A 44 4.52 -7.50 7.36
CA PRO A 44 5.83 -6.89 7.17
C PRO A 44 6.80 -7.33 8.26
N ASN A 45 8.07 -7.50 7.89
CA ASN A 45 9.16 -7.81 8.83
C ASN A 45 9.91 -6.57 9.33
N ARG A 46 9.59 -5.40 8.78
CA ARG A 46 10.17 -4.09 9.12
C ARG A 46 9.10 -3.01 9.04
N PRO A 47 9.22 -1.92 9.80
CA PRO A 47 8.33 -0.77 9.68
C PRO A 47 8.53 -0.07 8.32
N ASN A 48 7.43 0.22 7.62
CA ASN A 48 7.42 1.01 6.40
C ASN A 48 6.27 2.05 6.46
N PRO A 49 6.41 3.10 7.30
CA PRO A 49 5.37 4.11 7.47
C PRO A 49 5.33 5.07 6.28
N LYS A 50 4.12 5.56 5.97
CA LYS A 50 3.93 6.68 5.04
C LYS A 50 4.21 7.98 5.80
N VAL A 51 5.08 8.85 5.26
CA VAL A 51 5.21 10.23 5.75
C VAL A 51 4.04 11.05 5.20
N THR A 52 3.21 11.61 6.09
CA THR A 52 1.98 12.34 5.76
C THR A 52 1.91 13.72 6.39
N VAL A 53 2.46 13.89 7.58
CA VAL A 53 2.53 15.16 8.32
C VAL A 53 3.97 15.42 8.78
N PRO A 54 4.34 16.67 9.09
CA PRO A 54 5.72 17.00 9.48
C PRO A 54 6.24 16.17 10.67
N ASP A 55 5.37 15.85 11.63
CA ASP A 55 5.74 15.09 12.82
C ASP A 55 6.20 13.65 12.50
N ASP A 56 5.76 13.08 11.37
CA ASP A 56 6.18 11.74 10.91
C ASP A 56 7.69 11.68 10.61
N LEU A 57 8.30 12.81 10.25
CA LEU A 57 9.72 12.88 9.89
C LEU A 57 10.62 12.48 11.05
N ARG A 58 10.23 12.80 12.29
CA ARG A 58 11.00 12.44 13.49
C ARG A 58 11.05 10.93 13.67
N VAL A 59 9.94 10.24 13.41
CA VAL A 59 9.85 8.78 13.52
C VAL A 59 10.67 8.13 12.40
N VAL A 60 10.51 8.59 11.16
CA VAL A 60 11.25 8.02 10.02
C VAL A 60 12.75 8.23 10.13
N ALA A 61 13.21 9.39 10.64
CA ALA A 61 14.63 9.63 10.88
C ALA A 61 15.23 8.60 11.85
N LEU A 62 14.55 8.32 12.96
CA LEU A 62 14.99 7.30 13.93
C LEU A 62 15.03 5.90 13.30
N LEU A 63 14.01 5.52 12.52
CA LEU A 63 13.98 4.21 11.86
C LEU A 63 15.14 4.04 10.86
N LEU A 64 15.49 5.10 10.11
CA LEU A 64 16.62 5.07 9.18
C LEU A 64 17.96 4.97 9.89
N GLU A 65 18.10 5.64 11.03
CA GLU A 65 19.29 5.50 11.89
C GLU A 65 19.43 4.08 12.41
N GLU A 66 18.35 3.46 12.90
CA GLU A 66 18.37 2.06 13.37
C GLU A 66 18.76 1.08 12.25
N GLU A 67 18.22 1.24 11.04
CA GLU A 67 18.58 0.40 9.90
C GLU A 67 20.04 0.56 9.46
N ALA A 68 20.61 1.76 9.55
CA ALA A 68 22.01 2.00 9.17
C ALA A 68 23.01 1.32 10.12
N HIS A 69 22.59 0.99 11.34
CA HIS A 69 23.43 0.33 12.36
C HIS A 69 23.18 -1.19 12.46
N ALA A 70 22.25 -1.74 11.67
CA ALA A 70 21.89 -3.16 11.64
C ALA A 70 22.60 -3.92 10.51
#